data_AF-E4WLD1-F1
#
_entry.id   AF-E4WLD1-F1
#
_cell.length_a   1.000
_cell.length_b   1.000
_cell.length_c   1.000
_cell.angle_alpha   90.00
_cell.angle_beta   90.00
_cell.angle_gamma   90.00
#
_symmetry.space_group_name_H-M   'P 1'
#
loop_
_entity.id
_entity.type
_entity.pdbx_description
1 polymer ?
#
loop_
_entity_poly.entity_id
_entity_poly.type
_entity_poly.pdbx_seq_one_letter_code
_entity_poly.pdbx_strand_id
1 'polypeptide(L)'
;MYKWSRWLIKVSKCKPKDTLITMESTDVYHESIALYLHAVGFRVFISSPGKAHKFSQLLGLVHKTDQSDSYIPALYGDDQRERAQIWTPDNLNTRNIRSLVRRLSAIKKDRLRESNRLEASGISDTNERVKSSIMRIVSVIDEEIASIEQEIELAINSDADMERNHKLLQSVVDIDKVMSRELVQL
;
A
#
# COMPACT_ATOMS: atom_id res chain seq x y z
N MET A 1 -7.33 -19.47 -1.94
CA MET A 1 -6.57 -19.05 -3.14
C MET A 1 -6.41 -20.15 -4.22
N TYR A 2 -6.03 -21.40 -3.89
CA TYR A 2 -5.84 -22.49 -4.88
C TYR A 2 -7.00 -22.78 -5.87
N LYS A 3 -8.25 -22.50 -5.47
CA LYS A 3 -9.43 -22.67 -6.34
C LYS A 3 -9.45 -21.66 -7.51
N TRP A 4 -8.92 -20.46 -7.29
CA TRP A 4 -9.01 -19.34 -8.24
C TRP A 4 -8.05 -19.50 -9.40
N SER A 5 -6.79 -19.89 -9.15
CA SER A 5 -5.82 -20.15 -10.22
C SER A 5 -6.24 -21.32 -11.11
N ARG A 6 -6.78 -22.39 -10.52
CA ARG A 6 -7.33 -23.53 -11.30
C ARG A 6 -8.53 -23.10 -12.14
N TRP A 7 -9.42 -22.29 -11.59
CA TRP A 7 -10.56 -21.74 -12.33
C TRP A 7 -10.08 -20.84 -13.49
N LEU A 8 -9.13 -19.94 -13.25
CA LEU A 8 -8.55 -19.06 -14.27
C LEU A 8 -7.91 -19.86 -15.41
N ILE A 9 -7.09 -20.87 -15.11
CA ILE A 9 -6.47 -21.75 -16.13
C ILE A 9 -7.55 -22.50 -16.92
N LYS A 10 -8.59 -22.99 -16.24
CA LYS A 10 -9.70 -23.70 -16.88
C LYS A 10 -10.47 -22.79 -17.84
N VAL A 11 -10.74 -21.55 -17.44
CA VAL A 11 -11.51 -20.57 -18.23
C VAL A 11 -10.67 -20.01 -19.37
N SER A 12 -9.42 -19.62 -19.12
CA SER A 12 -8.55 -19.05 -20.15
C SER A 12 -8.07 -20.08 -21.16
N LYS A 13 -8.01 -21.36 -20.78
CA LYS A 13 -7.40 -22.47 -21.56
C LYS A 13 -5.94 -22.19 -21.96
N CYS A 14 -5.30 -21.22 -21.30
CA CYS A 14 -3.94 -20.79 -21.54
C CYS A 14 -3.05 -21.13 -20.35
N LYS A 15 -1.74 -21.27 -20.58
CA LYS A 15 -0.79 -21.40 -19.47
C LYS A 15 -0.74 -20.07 -18.69
N PRO A 16 -0.44 -20.10 -17.38
CA PRO A 16 -0.32 -18.88 -16.57
C PRO A 16 0.57 -17.81 -17.21
N LYS A 17 1.75 -18.19 -17.69
CA LYS A 17 2.71 -17.28 -18.32
C LYS A 17 2.19 -16.55 -19.57
N ASP A 18 1.22 -17.15 -20.26
CA ASP A 18 0.65 -16.60 -21.50
C ASP A 18 -0.59 -15.73 -21.20
N THR A 19 -1.10 -15.79 -19.97
CA THR A 19 -2.29 -15.06 -19.51
C THR A 19 -1.87 -13.77 -18.80
N LEU A 20 -2.39 -12.63 -19.29
CA LEU A 20 -2.25 -11.32 -18.62
C LEU A 20 -3.47 -11.10 -17.73
N ILE A 21 -3.23 -10.85 -16.44
CA ILE A 21 -4.26 -10.48 -15.48
C ILE A 21 -4.10 -8.99 -15.19
N THR A 22 -5.14 -8.23 -15.50
CA THR A 22 -5.18 -6.80 -15.21
C THR A 22 -5.99 -6.54 -13.96
N MET A 23 -5.42 -5.72 -13.08
CA MET A 23 -6.06 -5.30 -11.84
C MET A 23 -5.86 -3.81 -11.65
N GLU A 24 -6.83 -3.16 -11.01
CA GLU A 24 -6.74 -1.75 -10.65
C GLU A 24 -6.07 -1.60 -9.29
N SER A 25 -5.17 -0.61 -9.14
CA SER A 25 -4.57 -0.31 -7.84
C SER A 25 -5.57 0.40 -6.93
N THR A 26 -6.40 -0.36 -6.23
CA THR A 26 -7.31 0.17 -5.19
C THR A 26 -6.69 -0.03 -3.81
N ASP A 27 -5.77 0.86 -3.43
CA ASP A 27 -5.04 0.81 -2.14
C ASP A 27 -4.32 -0.55 -1.92
N VAL A 28 -4.10 -1.02 -0.70
CA VAL A 28 -3.37 -2.27 -0.40
C VAL A 28 -4.06 -3.58 -0.81
N TYR A 29 -5.36 -3.56 -1.14
CA TYR A 29 -6.14 -4.78 -1.32
C TYR A 29 -5.70 -5.63 -2.52
N HIS A 30 -5.10 -5.01 -3.54
CA HIS A 30 -4.61 -5.71 -4.73
C HIS A 30 -3.29 -6.45 -4.48
N GLU A 31 -2.47 -6.03 -3.48
CA GLU A 31 -1.10 -6.53 -3.29
C GLU A 31 -1.07 -8.03 -3.03
N SER A 32 -1.92 -8.53 -2.12
CA SER A 32 -1.99 -9.95 -1.76
C SER A 32 -2.38 -10.85 -2.95
N ILE A 33 -3.27 -10.35 -3.80
CA ILE A 33 -3.75 -11.07 -4.99
C ILE A 33 -2.69 -11.03 -6.08
N ALA A 34 -2.05 -9.88 -6.30
CA ALA A 34 -0.93 -9.71 -7.23
C ALA A 34 0.21 -10.67 -6.89
N LEU A 35 0.61 -10.71 -5.61
CA LEU A 35 1.64 -11.62 -5.11
C LEU A 35 1.31 -13.09 -5.39
N TYR A 36 0.08 -13.51 -5.06
CA TYR A 36 -0.35 -14.88 -5.28
C TYR A 36 -0.36 -15.25 -6.78
N LEU A 37 -0.92 -14.40 -7.63
CA LEU A 37 -1.02 -14.68 -9.07
C LEU A 37 0.36 -14.71 -9.74
N HIS A 38 1.24 -13.78 -9.36
CA HIS A 38 2.62 -13.79 -9.81
C HIS A 38 3.36 -15.05 -9.36
N ALA A 39 3.19 -15.49 -8.10
CA ALA A 39 3.80 -16.73 -7.60
C ALA A 39 3.30 -18.00 -8.33
N VAL A 40 2.07 -17.99 -8.84
CA VAL A 40 1.51 -19.05 -9.69
C VAL A 40 2.04 -18.99 -11.13
N GLY A 41 2.69 -17.90 -11.52
CA GLY A 41 3.31 -17.69 -12.83
C GLY A 41 2.44 -16.93 -13.83
N PHE A 42 1.39 -16.23 -13.38
CA PHE A 42 0.62 -15.32 -14.24
C PHE A 42 1.39 -14.02 -14.49
N ARG A 43 1.18 -13.41 -15.66
CA ARG A 43 1.61 -12.03 -15.90
C ARG A 43 0.59 -11.10 -15.25
N VAL A 44 1.04 -10.22 -14.35
CA VAL A 44 0.17 -9.27 -13.65
C VAL A 44 0.43 -7.87 -14.20
N PHE A 45 -0.64 -7.14 -14.52
CA PHE A 45 -0.57 -5.73 -14.87
C PHE A 45 -1.45 -4.94 -13.91
N ILE A 46 -0.82 -4.00 -13.19
CA ILE A 46 -1.53 -3.12 -12.26
C ILE A 46 -1.77 -1.78 -12.95
N SER A 47 -3.01 -1.54 -13.36
CA SER A 47 -3.41 -0.27 -13.95
C SER A 47 -3.74 0.74 -12.86
N SER A 48 -3.37 2.01 -13.05
CA SER A 48 -3.82 3.07 -12.15
C SER A 48 -5.30 3.39 -12.38
N PRO A 49 -6.09 3.65 -11.30
CA PRO A 49 -7.52 3.98 -11.38
C PRO A 49 -7.84 5.07 -12.40
N GLY A 50 -7.02 6.12 -12.43
CA GLY A 50 -7.22 7.24 -13.34
C GLY A 50 -7.05 6.88 -14.82
N LYS A 51 -6.22 5.87 -15.15
CA LYS A 51 -6.02 5.43 -16.54
C LYS A 51 -7.17 4.55 -17.02
N ALA A 52 -7.60 3.59 -16.20
CA ALA A 52 -8.77 2.75 -16.50
C ALA A 52 -10.04 3.61 -16.65
N HIS A 53 -10.22 4.63 -15.80
CA HIS A 53 -11.34 5.54 -15.89
C HIS A 53 -11.31 6.42 -17.15
N LYS A 54 -10.17 6.99 -17.52
CA LYS A 54 -10.03 7.74 -18.78
C LYS A 54 -10.32 6.85 -20.00
N PHE A 55 -9.89 5.60 -19.94
CA PHE A 55 -10.18 4.62 -20.99
C PHE A 55 -11.68 4.31 -21.11
N SER A 56 -12.41 4.21 -19.99
CA SER A 56 -13.87 4.04 -20.04
C SER A 56 -14.58 5.24 -20.68
N GLN A 57 -14.10 6.46 -20.41
CA GLN A 57 -14.62 7.68 -21.04
C GLN A 57 -14.39 7.70 -22.56
N LEU A 58 -13.21 7.27 -23.03
CA LEU A 58 -12.90 7.15 -24.47
C LEU A 58 -13.85 6.19 -25.19
N LEU A 59 -14.31 5.15 -24.50
CA LEU A 59 -15.24 4.14 -25.03
C LEU A 59 -16.72 4.54 -24.90
N GLY A 60 -17.03 5.72 -24.35
CA GLY A 60 -18.40 6.16 -24.11
C GLY A 60 -19.13 5.38 -23.00
N LEU A 61 -18.40 4.61 -22.19
CA LEU A 61 -18.94 3.80 -21.10
C LEU A 61 -18.91 4.63 -19.80
N VAL A 62 -19.95 5.43 -19.61
CA VAL A 62 -20.07 6.39 -18.49
C VAL A 62 -20.81 5.80 -17.28
N HIS A 63 -21.64 4.76 -17.50
CA HIS A 63 -22.42 4.13 -16.43
C HIS A 63 -21.64 2.99 -15.76
N LYS A 64 -21.41 3.10 -14.45
CA LYS A 64 -20.86 2.04 -13.62
C LYS A 64 -21.91 0.95 -13.36
N THR A 65 -21.56 -0.28 -13.67
CA THR A 65 -22.25 -1.52 -13.33
C THR A 65 -21.19 -2.51 -12.83
N ASP A 66 -21.57 -3.48 -12.00
CA ASP A 66 -20.62 -4.52 -11.53
C ASP A 66 -19.92 -5.25 -12.70
N GLN A 67 -20.59 -5.36 -13.84
CA GLN A 67 -20.02 -5.95 -15.04
C GLN A 67 -19.01 -5.03 -15.73
N SER A 68 -19.28 -3.73 -15.83
CA SER A 68 -18.33 -2.76 -16.38
C SER A 68 -17.08 -2.61 -15.51
N ASP A 69 -17.21 -2.77 -14.20
CA ASP A 69 -16.10 -2.61 -13.24
C ASP A 69 -15.02 -3.68 -13.38
N SER A 70 -15.33 -4.84 -13.98
CA SER A 70 -14.33 -5.86 -14.34
C SER A 70 -13.98 -5.87 -15.83
N TYR A 71 -14.91 -5.46 -16.69
CA TYR A 71 -14.71 -5.42 -18.14
C TYR A 71 -13.75 -4.33 -18.59
N ILE A 72 -13.87 -3.11 -18.06
CA ILE A 72 -13.03 -1.96 -18.44
C ILE A 72 -11.54 -2.23 -18.14
N PRO A 73 -11.13 -2.72 -16.95
CA PRO A 73 -9.74 -3.06 -16.68
C PRO A 73 -9.21 -4.16 -17.60
N ALA A 74 -10.02 -5.19 -17.91
CA ALA A 74 -9.61 -6.27 -18.79
C ALA A 74 -9.36 -5.78 -20.23
N LEU A 75 -10.27 -4.96 -20.76
CA LEU A 75 -10.14 -4.37 -22.09
C LEU A 75 -8.95 -3.41 -22.16
N TYR A 76 -8.73 -2.60 -21.11
CA TYR A 76 -7.56 -1.75 -21.02
C TYR A 76 -6.26 -2.56 -20.97
N GLY A 77 -6.26 -3.67 -20.24
CA GLY A 77 -5.13 -4.60 -20.18
C GLY A 77 -4.77 -5.20 -21.53
N ASP A 78 -5.78 -5.56 -22.32
CA ASP A 78 -5.59 -6.10 -23.67
C ASP A 78 -5.05 -5.03 -24.64
N ASP A 79 -5.62 -3.82 -24.63
CA ASP A 79 -5.12 -2.68 -25.40
C ASP A 79 -3.65 -2.36 -25.09
N GLN A 80 -3.27 -2.49 -23.82
CA GLN A 80 -1.90 -2.25 -23.36
C GLN A 80 -0.99 -3.48 -23.45
N ARG A 81 -1.43 -4.62 -23.96
CA ARG A 81 -0.73 -5.92 -23.83
C ARG A 81 0.74 -5.91 -24.26
N GLU A 82 1.11 -5.14 -25.29
CA GLU A 82 2.49 -5.02 -25.79
C GLU A 82 3.31 -3.95 -25.06
N ARG A 83 2.65 -2.98 -24.41
CA ARG A 83 3.26 -1.82 -23.73
C ARG A 83 3.20 -1.93 -22.20
N ALA A 84 2.43 -2.89 -21.69
CA ALA A 84 2.19 -3.08 -20.27
C ALA A 84 3.48 -3.49 -19.58
N GLN A 85 3.91 -2.66 -18.64
CA GLN A 85 4.95 -3.05 -17.70
C GLN A 85 4.39 -4.13 -16.78
N ILE A 86 4.89 -5.35 -16.93
CA ILE A 86 4.50 -6.47 -16.08
C ILE A 86 4.96 -6.19 -14.66
N TRP A 87 4.01 -6.21 -13.74
CA TRP A 87 4.28 -6.04 -12.33
C TRP A 87 5.12 -7.21 -11.82
N THR A 88 6.15 -6.87 -11.04
CA THR A 88 6.94 -7.81 -10.28
C THR A 88 6.90 -7.39 -8.82
N PRO A 89 6.85 -8.35 -7.88
CA PRO A 89 6.86 -8.00 -6.48
C PRO A 89 8.22 -7.43 -6.08
N ASP A 90 8.19 -6.37 -5.28
CA ASP A 90 9.40 -5.93 -4.60
C ASP A 90 9.94 -7.05 -3.70
N ASN A 91 11.22 -6.95 -3.36
CA ASN A 91 11.83 -7.89 -2.44
C ASN A 91 11.10 -7.86 -1.08
N LEU A 92 11.24 -8.93 -0.30
CA LEU A 92 10.51 -9.08 0.96
C LEU A 92 10.84 -7.95 1.95
N ASN A 93 12.09 -7.49 1.97
CA ASN A 93 12.52 -6.43 2.86
C ASN A 93 11.80 -5.11 2.54
N THR A 94 11.81 -4.67 1.27
CA THR A 94 11.09 -3.47 0.81
C THR A 94 9.61 -3.53 1.18
N ARG A 95 8.95 -4.67 0.97
CA ARG A 95 7.53 -4.83 1.31
C ARG A 95 7.27 -4.73 2.81
N ASN A 96 8.14 -5.32 3.63
CA ASN A 96 8.03 -5.26 5.09
C ASN A 96 8.18 -3.82 5.58
N ILE A 97 9.24 -3.12 5.15
CA ILE A 97 9.46 -1.72 5.55
C ILE A 97 8.29 -0.84 5.07
N ARG A 98 7.74 -1.08 3.87
CA ARG A 98 6.56 -0.34 3.37
C ARG A 98 5.35 -0.52 4.26
N SER A 99 5.11 -1.74 4.71
CA SER A 99 4.03 -2.05 5.65
C SER A 99 4.21 -1.30 6.98
N LEU A 100 5.42 -1.32 7.54
CA LEU A 100 5.76 -0.62 8.78
C LEU A 100 5.61 0.90 8.64
N VAL A 101 6.08 1.49 7.53
CA VAL A 101 5.94 2.94 7.27
C VAL A 101 4.47 3.36 7.16
N ARG A 102 3.64 2.58 6.45
CA ARG A 102 2.19 2.82 6.37
C ARG A 102 1.55 2.77 7.76
N ARG A 103 1.91 1.77 8.58
CA ARG A 103 1.42 1.66 9.96
C ARG A 103 1.86 2.84 10.82
N LEU A 104 3.13 3.24 10.74
CA LEU A 104 3.68 4.40 11.45
C LEU A 104 2.90 5.68 11.13
N SER A 105 2.62 5.93 9.86
CA SER A 105 1.81 7.08 9.43
C SER A 105 0.40 7.04 10.02
N ALA A 106 -0.25 5.87 10.02
CA ALA A 106 -1.59 5.71 10.59
C ALA A 106 -1.61 5.99 12.10
N ILE A 107 -0.67 5.44 12.88
CA ILE A 107 -0.64 5.64 14.33
C ILE A 107 -0.22 7.06 14.72
N LYS A 108 0.63 7.74 13.93
CA LYS A 108 0.93 9.17 14.13
C LYS A 108 -0.33 10.04 13.95
N LYS A 109 -1.21 9.68 13.02
CA LYS A 109 -2.52 10.34 12.84
C LYS A 109 -3.46 10.08 14.01
N ASP A 110 -3.47 8.86 14.54
CA ASP A 110 -4.26 8.52 15.72
C ASP A 110 -3.74 9.24 16.98
N ARG A 111 -2.41 9.35 17.14
CA ARG A 111 -1.77 10.15 18.19
C ARG A 111 -2.26 11.59 18.16
N LEU A 112 -2.23 12.23 16.99
CA LEU A 112 -2.71 13.59 16.82
C LEU A 112 -4.18 13.72 17.21
N ARG A 113 -5.01 12.74 16.82
CA ARG A 113 -6.44 12.71 17.18
C ARG A 113 -6.63 12.65 18.70
N GLU A 114 -5.89 11.79 19.39
CA GLU A 114 -5.98 11.65 20.87
C GLU A 114 -5.41 12.85 21.61
N SER A 115 -4.33 13.46 21.10
CA SER A 115 -3.76 14.69 21.65
C SER A 115 -4.77 15.85 21.59
N ASN A 116 -5.46 16.00 20.44
CA ASN A 116 -6.51 17.01 20.29
C ASN A 116 -7.70 16.75 21.23
N ARG A 117 -8.05 15.48 21.47
CA ARG A 117 -9.08 15.09 22.46
C ARG A 117 -8.65 15.45 23.88
N LEU A 118 -7.38 15.23 24.22
CA LEU A 118 -6.83 15.56 25.53
C LEU A 118 -6.89 17.06 25.79
N GLU A 119 -6.46 17.87 24.81
CA GLU A 119 -6.53 19.34 24.88
C GLU A 119 -7.97 19.83 25.08
N ALA A 120 -8.91 19.35 24.27
CA ALA A 120 -10.32 19.69 24.40
C ALA A 120 -10.91 19.30 25.77
N SER A 121 -10.50 18.17 26.33
CA SER A 121 -10.92 17.71 27.66
C SER A 121 -10.38 18.58 28.80
N GLY A 122 -9.27 19.29 28.58
CA GLY A 122 -8.71 20.25 29.54
C GLY A 122 -9.48 21.58 29.59
N ILE A 123 -10.12 21.95 28.49
CA ILE A 123 -10.93 23.18 28.36
C ILE A 123 -12.37 22.96 28.86
N SER A 124 -12.90 21.76 28.67
CA SER A 124 -14.24 21.36 29.10
C SER A 124 -14.24 20.79 30.52
N ASP A 125 -15.39 20.83 31.22
CA ASP A 125 -15.61 20.16 32.50
C ASP A 125 -15.77 18.63 32.30
N THR A 126 -14.72 18.01 31.76
CA THR A 126 -14.68 16.59 31.41
C THR A 126 -14.26 15.75 32.62
N ASN A 127 -15.00 14.67 32.88
CA ASN A 127 -14.76 13.71 33.95
C ASN A 127 -13.30 13.20 33.96
N GLU A 128 -12.69 13.15 35.14
CA GLU A 128 -11.29 12.77 35.34
C GLU A 128 -10.95 11.37 34.82
N ARG A 129 -11.91 10.44 34.88
CA ARG A 129 -11.73 9.08 34.34
C ARG A 129 -11.54 9.10 32.82
N VAL A 130 -12.20 10.03 32.12
CA VAL A 130 -12.07 10.22 30.67
C VAL A 130 -10.70 10.78 30.34
N LYS A 131 -10.24 11.83 31.04
CA LYS A 131 -8.88 12.39 30.89
C LYS A 131 -7.80 11.33 31.08
N SER A 132 -7.88 10.57 32.18
CA SER A 132 -6.99 9.45 32.46
C SER A 132 -7.01 8.37 31.37
N SER A 133 -8.18 8.12 30.76
CA SER A 133 -8.30 7.18 29.65
C SER A 133 -7.57 7.67 28.40
N ILE A 134 -7.73 8.95 28.04
CA ILE A 134 -7.09 9.55 26.87
C ILE A 134 -5.57 9.56 27.05
N MET A 135 -5.08 10.00 28.21
CA MET A 135 -3.64 9.99 28.52
C MET A 135 -3.02 8.59 28.41
N ARG A 136 -3.72 7.56 28.91
CA ARG A 136 -3.26 6.17 28.77
C ARG A 136 -3.16 5.75 27.31
N ILE A 137 -4.13 6.10 26.47
CA ILE A 137 -4.11 5.76 25.04
C ILE A 137 -2.97 6.50 24.34
N VAL A 138 -2.75 7.78 24.62
CA VAL A 138 -1.62 8.54 24.08
C VAL A 138 -0.29 7.87 24.43
N SER A 139 -0.09 7.46 25.69
CA SER A 139 1.13 6.75 26.12
C SER A 139 1.36 5.45 25.33
N VAL A 140 0.30 4.65 25.16
CA VAL A 140 0.37 3.39 24.38
C VAL A 140 0.72 3.67 22.92
N ILE A 141 0.14 4.72 22.33
CA ILE A 141 0.44 5.10 20.94
C ILE A 141 1.90 5.58 20.82
N ASP A 142 2.42 6.31 21.80
CA ASP A 142 3.81 6.80 21.80
C ASP A 142 4.82 5.64 21.89
N GLU A 143 4.56 4.66 22.75
CA GLU A 143 5.36 3.42 22.85
C GLU A 143 5.34 2.63 21.54
N GLU A 144 4.17 2.46 20.93
CA GLU A 144 4.02 1.78 19.64
C GLU A 144 4.76 2.50 18.51
N ILE A 145 4.69 3.84 18.48
CA ILE A 145 5.45 4.66 17.53
C ILE A 145 6.95 4.37 17.67
N ALA A 146 7.48 4.43 18.89
CA ALA A 146 8.91 4.19 19.13
C ALA A 146 9.33 2.78 18.70
N SER A 147 8.51 1.76 19.02
CA SER A 147 8.77 0.37 18.64
C SER A 147 8.85 0.21 17.11
N ILE A 148 7.86 0.73 16.38
CA ILE A 148 7.82 0.61 14.92
C ILE A 148 8.95 1.40 14.26
N GLU A 149 9.30 2.58 14.79
CA GLU A 149 10.45 3.34 14.29
C GLU A 149 11.76 2.56 14.44
N GLN A 150 11.94 1.85 15.56
CA GLN A 150 13.08 0.97 15.77
C GLN A 150 13.08 -0.24 14.82
N GLU A 151 11.93 -0.88 14.61
CA GLU A 151 11.81 -1.99 13.65
C GLU A 151 12.16 -1.56 12.22
N ILE A 152 11.72 -0.36 11.81
CA ILE A 152 12.08 0.22 10.51
C ILE A 152 13.60 0.43 10.40
N GLU A 153 14.23 0.99 11.44
CA GLU A 153 15.67 1.21 11.43
C GLU A 153 16.47 -0.09 11.37
N LEU A 154 16.04 -1.13 12.12
CA LEU A 154 16.66 -2.45 12.04
C LEU A 154 16.53 -3.08 10.66
N ALA A 155 15.35 -2.97 10.04
CA ALA A 155 15.11 -3.52 8.70
C ALA A 155 15.93 -2.79 7.62
N ILE A 156 16.08 -1.46 7.73
CA ILE A 156 16.95 -0.67 6.84
C ILE A 156 18.42 -1.08 7.02
N ASN A 157 18.90 -1.17 8.27
CA ASN A 157 20.30 -1.51 8.56
C ASN A 157 20.66 -2.96 8.18
N SER A 158 19.67 -3.84 8.02
CA SER A 158 19.89 -5.21 7.55
C SER A 158 20.18 -5.32 6.04
N ASP A 159 20.00 -4.23 5.29
CA ASP A 159 20.19 -4.15 3.84
C ASP A 159 21.16 -3.01 3.50
N ALA A 160 22.35 -3.37 3.02
CA ALA A 160 23.45 -2.42 2.80
C ALA A 160 23.13 -1.36 1.75
N ASP A 161 22.33 -1.69 0.73
CA ASP A 161 21.93 -0.74 -0.30
C ASP A 161 20.89 0.24 0.25
N MET A 162 19.94 -0.25 1.05
CA MET A 162 18.96 0.61 1.72
C MET A 162 19.58 1.50 2.80
N GLU A 163 20.51 0.98 3.60
CA GLU A 163 21.23 1.77 4.61
C GLU A 163 21.99 2.92 3.93
N ARG A 164 22.66 2.64 2.81
CA ARG A 164 23.37 3.65 2.02
C ARG A 164 22.42 4.71 1.48
N ASN A 165 21.30 4.29 0.89
CA ASN A 165 20.27 5.21 0.38
C ASN A 165 19.66 6.04 1.51
N HIS A 166 19.44 5.45 2.68
CA HIS A 166 18.88 6.12 3.84
C HIS A 166 19.81 7.22 4.38
N LYS A 167 21.10 6.91 4.52
CA LYS A 167 22.12 7.89 4.95
C LYS A 167 22.26 9.03 3.94
N LEU A 168 22.21 8.72 2.63
CA LEU A 168 22.25 9.73 1.57
C LEU A 168 21.03 10.66 1.65
N LEU A 169 19.83 10.10 1.83
CA LEU A 169 18.59 10.87 1.92
C LEU A 169 18.56 11.74 3.19
N GLN A 170 19.06 11.26 4.32
CA GLN A 170 19.19 12.06 5.54
C GLN A 170 20.27 13.15 5.47
N SER A 171 21.22 13.05 4.53
CA SER A 171 22.29 14.04 4.36
C SER A 171 21.88 15.29 3.58
N VAL A 172 20.69 15.27 2.96
CA VAL A 172 20.10 16.43 2.29
C VAL A 172 19.35 17.25 3.32
N VAL A 173 19.78 18.50 3.53
CA VAL A 173 19.40 19.41 4.63
C VAL A 173 17.88 19.64 4.80
N ASP A 174 17.07 19.34 3.79
CA ASP A 174 15.60 19.53 3.81
C ASP A 174 14.78 18.22 3.77
N ILE A 175 15.41 17.04 3.82
CA ILE A 175 14.68 15.76 3.89
C ILE A 175 14.58 15.32 5.34
N ASP A 176 13.40 15.56 5.93
CA ASP A 176 13.09 15.12 7.28
C ASP A 176 13.12 13.57 7.40
N LYS A 177 13.38 13.04 8.60
CA LYS A 177 13.55 11.60 8.85
C LYS A 177 12.39 10.76 8.30
N VAL A 178 11.17 11.29 8.38
CA VAL A 178 9.96 10.63 7.88
C VAL A 178 10.01 10.49 6.36
N MET A 179 10.34 11.58 5.65
CA MET A 179 10.46 11.58 4.19
C MET A 179 11.59 10.66 3.72
N SER A 180 12.70 10.60 4.46
CA SER A 180 13.79 9.69 4.13
C SER A 180 13.36 8.21 4.17
N ARG A 181 12.52 7.81 5.14
CA ARG A 181 12.03 6.42 5.27
C ARG A 181 11.08 6.03 4.12
N GLU A 182 10.30 6.99 3.61
CA GLU A 182 9.44 6.79 2.45
C GLU A 182 10.25 6.69 1.15
N LEU A 183 11.27 7.53 0.98
CA LEU A 183 12.07 7.60 -0.24
C LEU A 183 13.05 6.43 -0.42
N VAL A 184 13.52 5.78 0.66
CA VAL A 184 14.44 4.62 0.56
C VAL A 184 13.80 3.41 -0.13
N GLN A 185 12.48 3.33 -0.17
CA GLN A 185 11.74 2.21 -0.72
C GLN A 185 11.25 2.42 -2.16
N LEU A 186 11.48 3.61 -2.73
CA LEU A 186 11.16 3.98 -4.11
C LEU A 186 12.31 3.62 -5.03
#